data_AF-A0A453P2U6-F1
#
_entry.id   AF-A0A453P2U6-F1
#
_cell.length_a   1.000
_cell.length_b   1.000
_cell.length_c   1.000
_cell.angle_alpha   90.00
_cell.angle_beta   90.00
_cell.angle_gamma   90.00
#
_symmetry.space_group_name_H-M   'P 1'
#
loop_
_entity.id
_entity.type
_entity.pdbx_description
1 polymer ?
#
loop_
_entity_poly.entity_id
_entity_poly.type
_entity_poly.pdbx_seq_one_letter_code
_entity_poly.pdbx_strand_id
1 'polypeptide(L)' 'MNRTIIVRRNYLHYVKKYQRYEKRHSNIPAHISPCFRVREGDHVIIGQCRPLSKTVRFNVLKVVPAGSKSGAVKKAFTGA' A
#
# COMPACT_ATOMS: atom_id res chain seq x y z
N MET A 1 17.94 1.93 -8.06
CA MET A 1 17.18 2.95 -7.29
C MET A 1 17.61 2.86 -5.84
N ASN A 2 18.35 3.85 -5.32
CA ASN A 2 18.71 3.88 -3.90
C ASN A 2 17.59 4.61 -3.13
N ARG A 3 17.12 4.04 -2.01
CA ARG A 3 16.06 4.63 -1.16
C ARG A 3 14.75 4.97 -1.87
N THR A 4 14.39 4.27 -2.94
CA THR A 4 13.08 4.39 -3.58
C THR A 4 12.51 2.99 -3.80
N ILE A 5 11.25 2.79 -3.45
CA ILE A 5 10.51 1.55 -3.64
C ILE A 5 9.37 1.75 -4.65
N ILE A 6 8.97 0.66 -5.30
CA ILE A 6 7.78 0.65 -6.16
C ILE A 6 6.64 0.04 -5.36
N VAL A 7 5.60 0.83 -5.12
CA VAL A 7 4.37 0.39 -4.46
C VAL A 7 3.33 0.09 -5.53
N ARG A 8 2.83 -1.15 -5.57
CA ARG A 8 1.74 -1.54 -6.46
C ARG A 8 0.40 -1.35 -5.77
N ARG A 9 -0.43 -0.46 -6.31
CA ARG A 9 -1.82 -0.27 -5.87
C ARG A 9 -2.74 -1.08 -6.77
N ASN A 10 -3.23 -2.21 -6.28
CA ASN A 10 -4.27 -2.99 -6.96
C ASN A 10 -5.65 -2.38 -6.65
N TYR A 11 -6.50 -2.23 -7.65
CA TYR A 11 -7.87 -1.75 -7.50
C TYR A 11 -8.80 -2.40 -8.52
N LEU A 12 -10.10 -2.41 -8.20
CA LEU A 12 -11.13 -2.91 -9.10
C LEU A 12 -11.77 -1.72 -9.82
N HIS A 13 -11.82 -1.78 -11.15
CA HIS A 13 -12.48 -0.79 -11.98
C HIS A 13 -13.81 -1.36 -12.50
N TYR A 14 -14.92 -0.70 -12.18
CA TYR A 14 -16.25 -1.14 -12.60
C TYR A 14 -16.56 -0.73 -14.05
N VAL A 15 -16.88 -1.70 -14.89
CA VAL A 15 -17.26 -1.48 -16.29
C VAL A 15 -18.79 -1.47 -16.40
N LYS A 16 -19.37 -0.26 -16.49
CA LYS A 16 -20.83 -0.05 -16.49
C LYS A 16 -21.57 -0.88 -17.54
N LYS A 17 -21.02 -1.00 -18.75
CA LYS A 17 -21.64 -1.76 -19.86
C LYS A 17 -21.86 -3.24 -19.54
N TYR A 18 -20.93 -3.87 -18.83
CA TYR A 18 -20.95 -5.31 -18.56
C TYR A 18 -21.29 -5.65 -17.12
N GLN A 19 -21.49 -4.64 -16.26
CA GLN A 19 -21.73 -4.79 -14.83
C GLN A 19 -20.68 -5.68 -14.13
N ARG A 20 -19.42 -5.61 -14.58
CA ARG A 20 -18.30 -6.42 -14.09
C ARG A 20 -17.16 -5.54 -13.62
N TYR A 21 -16.34 -6.07 -12.72
CA TYR A 21 -15.11 -5.43 -12.26
C TYR A 21 -13.90 -5.98 -13.01
N GLU A 22 -13.04 -5.07 -13.47
CA GLU A 22 -11.74 -5.38 -14.04
C GLU A 22 -10.64 -5.15 -12.99
N LYS A 23 -9.68 -6.08 -12.88
CA LYS A 23 -8.51 -5.91 -12.02
C LYS A 23 -7.52 -4.97 -12.69
N ARG A 24 -7.27 -3.81 -12.08
CA ARG A 24 -6.24 -2.85 -12.52
C ARG A 24 -5.19 -2.65 -11.45
N HIS A 25 -4.03 -2.17 -11.86
CA HIS A 25 -2.99 -1.77 -10.95
C HIS A 25 -2.27 -0.51 -11.44
N SER A 26 -1.78 0.28 -10.51
CA SER A 26 -0.86 1.38 -10.76
C SER A 26 0.40 1.21 -9.92
N ASN A 27 1.54 1.51 -10.52
CA ASN A 27 2.83 1.47 -9.85
C ASN A 27 3.20 2.88 -9.44
N ILE A 28 3.37 3.10 -8.14
CA ILE A 28 3.67 4.39 -7.55
C ILE A 28 5.08 4.32 -6.96
N PRO A 29 6.04 5.11 -7.48
CA PRO A 29 7.36 5.20 -6.88
C PRO A 29 7.30 6.08 -5.62
N ALA A 30 7.79 5.54 -4.50
CA ALA A 30 7.83 6.22 -3.22
C ALA A 30 9.25 6.21 -2.65
N HIS A 31 9.67 7.32 -2.07
CA HIS A 31 10.91 7.40 -1.33
C HIS A 31 10.79 6.63 0.00
N ILE A 32 11.82 5.89 0.38
CA ILE A 32 11.91 5.19 1.67
C ILE A 32 13.02 5.82 2.52
N SER A 33 12.64 6.32 3.69
CA SER A 33 13.60 6.75 4.71
C SER A 33 14.36 5.52 5.24
N PRO A 34 15.68 5.60 5.50
CA PRO A 34 16.47 4.48 6.01
C PRO A 34 16.00 3.94 7.37
N CYS A 35 15.15 4.68 8.09
CA CYS A 35 14.52 4.22 9.32
C CYS A 35 13.60 3.01 9.10
N PHE A 36 12.99 2.89 7.92
CA PHE A 36 12.06 1.80 7.63
C PHE A 36 12.79 0.60 7.03
N ARG A 37 12.64 -0.57 7.66
CA ARG A 37 13.07 -1.86 7.12
C ARG A 37 11.87 -2.51 6.42
N VAL A 38 11.85 -2.44 5.09
CA VAL A 38 10.75 -2.96 4.25
C VAL A 38 11.23 -4.19 3.50
N ARG A 39 10.38 -5.21 3.40
CA ARG A 39 10.57 -6.38 2.54
C ARG A 39 9.50 -6.41 1.45
N GLU A 40 9.73 -7.22 0.43
CA GLU A 40 8.73 -7.46 -0.60
C GLU A 40 7.48 -8.11 0.01
N GLY A 41 6.30 -7.62 -0.39
CA GLY A 41 5.01 -8.09 0.13
C GLY A 41 4.48 -7.32 1.33
N ASP A 42 5.29 -6.49 2.00
CA ASP A 42 4.79 -5.63 3.08
C ASP A 42 3.81 -4.58 2.56
N HIS A 43 2.77 -4.29 3.35
CA HIS A 43 1.84 -3.23 3.06
C HIS A 43 2.40 -1.90 3.54
N VAL A 44 2.36 -0.88 2.70
CA VAL A 44 2.98 0.41 3.01
C VAL A 44 1.95 1.53 2.87
N ILE A 45 1.89 2.40 3.88
CA ILE A 45 1.12 3.65 3.81
C ILE A 45 2.05 4.72 3.25
N ILE A 46 1.64 5.29 2.13
CA ILE A 46 2.36 6.36 1.42
C ILE A 46 1.60 7.68 1.55
N GLY A 47 2.34 8.77 1.74
CA GLY A 47 1.82 10.13 1.74
C GLY A 47 2.35 10.91 0.54
N GLN A 48 1.54 11.81 -0.01
CA GLN A 48 1.97 12.72 -1.07
C GLN A 48 2.99 13.73 -0.50
N CYS A 49 4.00 14.08 -1.29
CA CYS A 49 5.00 15.08 -0.94
C CYS A 49 5.32 15.97 -2.15
N ARG A 50 6.21 16.96 -1.94
CA ARG A 50 6.80 17.72 -3.05
C ARG A 50 7.54 16.78 -4.02
N PRO A 51 7.72 17.15 -5.29
CA PRO A 51 8.54 16.37 -6.20
C PRO A 51 9.96 16.20 -5.65
N LEU A 52 10.35 14.96 -5.33
CA LEU A 52 11.70 14.63 -4.88
C LEU A 52 12.61 14.22 -6.04
N SER A 53 12.00 13.69 -7.11
CA SER A 53 12.66 13.32 -8.36
C SER A 53 11.64 13.42 -9.50
N LYS A 54 12.05 13.05 -10.72
CA LYS A 54 11.18 13.07 -11.92
C LYS A 54 9.87 12.32 -11.70
N THR A 55 9.93 11.17 -11.03
CA THR A 55 8.78 10.29 -10.82
C THR A 55 8.35 10.20 -9.36
N VAL A 56 9.24 10.50 -8.40
CA VAL A 56 8.98 10.34 -6.97
C VAL A 56 8.26 11.56 -6.40
N ARG A 57 6.98 11.37 -6.06
CA ARG A 57 6.10 12.37 -5.44
C ARG A 57 5.44 11.85 -4.15
N PHE A 58 5.90 10.71 -3.65
CA PHE A 58 5.37 10.06 -2.47
C PHE A 58 6.50 9.66 -1.52
N ASN A 59 6.21 9.68 -0.22
CA ASN A 59 7.10 9.19 0.82
C ASN A 59 6.40 8.11 1.64
N VAL A 60 7.16 7.14 2.13
CA VAL A 60 6.68 6.10 3.03
C VAL A 60 6.48 6.67 4.43
N LEU A 61 5.28 6.48 4.99
CA LEU A 61 4.92 6.94 6.35
C LEU A 61 4.89 5.80 7.36
N LYS A 62 4.35 4.64 6.98
CA LYS A 62 4.20 3.48 7.85
C LYS A 62 4.34 2.19 7.06
N VAL A 63 4.99 1.20 7.66
CA VAL A 63 5.11 -0.16 7.14
C VAL A 63 4.24 -1.07 8.00
N VAL A 64 3.43 -1.89 7.35
CA VAL A 64 2.56 -2.90 7.95
C VAL A 64 3.08 -4.26 7.45
N PRO A 65 3.74 -5.05 8.30
CA PRO A 65 4.35 -6.30 7.86
C PRO A 65 3.28 -7.30 7.47
N ALA A 66 3.46 -7.99 6.34
CA ALA A 66 2.49 -8.96 5.83
C ALA A 66 2.26 -10.16 6.79
N GLY A 67 3.23 -10.44 7.68
CA GLY A 67 3.17 -11.50 8.67
C GLY A 67 2.41 -11.17 9.97
N SER A 68 2.00 -9.92 10.20
CA SER A 68 1.12 -9.61 11.34
C SER A 68 -0.27 -10.15 11.05
N LYS A 69 -0.61 -11.29 11.66
CA LYS A 69 -1.94 -11.91 11.68
C LYS A 69 -2.99 -10.92 12.19
N SER A 70 -3.50 -10.03 11.36
CA SER A 70 -4.70 -9.21 11.62
C SER A 70 -6.00 -10.01 11.41
N GLY A 71 -5.94 -11.33 11.63
CA GLY A 71 -7.07 -12.25 11.71
C GLY A 71 -7.30 -12.82 13.12
N ALA A 72 -6.66 -12.25 14.15
CA ALA A 72 -6.80 -12.71 15.53
C ALA A 72 -6.94 -11.54 16.51
N VAL A 73 -8.00 -10.74 16.35
CA VAL A 73 -8.65 -10.10 17.51
C VAL A 73 -10.10 -10.56 17.51
N LYS A 74 -10.42 -11.31 18.56
CA LYS A 74 -11.65 -12.07 18.82
C LYS A 74 -12.89 -11.18 18.67
N LYS A 75 -13.90 -11.65 17.93
CA LYS A 75 -15.27 -11.19 18.15
C LYS A 75 -15.65 -11.57 19.59
N ALA A 76 -15.55 -10.62 20.52
CA ALA A 76 -16.19 -10.73 21.82
C ALA A 76 -17.56 -10.06 21.70
N PHE A 77 -18.56 -10.80 21.25
CA PHE A 77 -19.93 -10.52 21.66
C PHE A 77 -20.04 -11.06 23.10
N THR A 78 -19.88 -10.19 24.08
CA THR A 78 -20.38 -10.46 25.44
C THR A 78 -21.82 -10.00 25.46
N GLY A 79 -22.74 -10.94 25.32
CA GLY A 79 -24.13 -10.74 25.69
C GLY A 79 -24.24 -10.70 27.21
N ALA A 80 -24.92 -9.68 27.71
CA ALA A 80 -25.72 -9.68 28.91
C ALA A 80 -26.98 -8.88 28.56
#